data_AF-A0A0C3G8Q0-F1
#
_entry.id   AF-A0A0C3G8Q0-F1
#
_cell.length_a   1.000
_cell.length_b   1.000
_cell.length_c   1.000
_cell.angle_alpha   90.00
_cell.angle_beta   90.00
_cell.angle_gamma   90.00
#
_symmetry.space_group_name_H-M   'P 1'
#
loop_
_entity.id
_entity.type
_entity.pdbx_description
1 polymer ?
#
loop_
_entity_poly.entity_id
_entity_poly.type
_entity_poly.pdbx_seq_one_letter_code
_entity_poly.pdbx_strand_id
1 'polypeptide(L)'
;MRSMNHCSLFSLFLSTTGKIAQFASSKDKDLSGRVVAGMLLLIAPYTDLSFDQLAKKIAHDGNFTLDDITSDNHIAHYGCPMCGARFDFASSEIKDTIIQFGAMKLLGGVPYSHQSLNNHQTLACLAQRLPIEFHSTTYFQQSQEMEQIEGHLRVCLKIDAGFESMQTVSPSEPLFSEAAYWIMQDETFDAVRALKMVLGGFAIHKGNRGELLVMLLLALARDSAVGPPDRLGKPKQQWTSVTSFFEFLFHAPPRGHASNYPSIFNAKGYMVASEGVSSYGKTFHAQLG
;
A
#
# COMPACT_ATOMS: atom_id res chain seq x y z
N MET A 1 10.30 15.41 25.15
CA MET A 1 10.75 16.47 24.22
C MET A 1 10.56 17.89 24.74
N ARG A 2 9.47 18.27 25.45
CA ARG A 2 9.32 19.65 25.99
C ARG A 2 10.39 20.08 27.00
N SER A 3 10.94 19.13 27.77
CA SER A 3 12.10 19.37 28.65
C SER A 3 13.41 19.64 27.89
N MET A 4 13.44 19.44 26.57
CA MET A 4 14.63 19.55 25.72
C MET A 4 14.66 20.87 24.92
N ASN A 5 13.67 21.75 25.06
CA ASN A 5 13.66 23.08 24.42
C ASN A 5 14.84 23.96 24.86
N HIS A 6 15.49 23.63 25.98
CA HIS A 6 16.66 24.34 26.50
C HIS A 6 17.98 23.62 26.22
N CYS A 7 17.94 22.44 25.59
CA CYS A 7 19.13 21.66 25.27
C CYS A 7 19.66 22.08 23.90
N SER A 8 20.90 22.58 23.85
CA SER A 8 21.59 22.97 22.62
C SER A 8 21.95 21.79 21.70
N LEU A 9 21.84 20.56 22.21
CA LEU A 9 22.09 19.33 21.48
C LEU A 9 21.09 18.26 21.95
N PHE A 10 20.47 17.60 20.99
CA PHE A 10 19.69 16.39 21.25
C PHE A 10 20.01 15.33 20.20
N SER A 11 19.89 14.07 20.61
CA SER A 11 20.09 12.90 19.76
C SER A 11 18.79 12.13 19.66
N LEU A 12 18.35 11.85 18.43
CA LEU A 12 17.19 11.01 18.15
C LEU A 12 17.68 9.59 17.84
N PHE A 13 17.18 8.61 18.58
CA PHE A 13 17.48 7.20 18.35
C PHE A 13 16.27 6.54 17.69
N LEU A 14 16.39 6.15 16.42
CA LEU A 14 15.39 5.30 15.77
C LEU A 14 15.71 3.84 16.07
N SER A 15 14.73 3.12 16.63
CA SER A 15 14.78 1.66 16.75
C SER A 15 13.79 1.06 15.75
N THR A 16 14.28 0.15 14.90
CA THR A 16 13.45 -0.62 13.96
C THR A 16 13.02 -1.97 14.54
N THR A 17 13.37 -2.27 15.79
CA THR A 17 13.10 -3.56 16.46
C THR A 17 12.19 -3.43 17.68
N GLY A 18 11.84 -2.20 18.07
CA GLY A 18 10.99 -1.98 19.24
C GLY A 18 9.52 -2.18 18.92
N LYS A 19 8.80 -2.82 19.84
CA LYS A 19 7.36 -3.01 19.73
C LYS A 19 6.63 -1.72 20.08
N ILE A 20 5.47 -1.48 19.46
CA ILE A 20 4.65 -0.28 19.71
C ILE A 20 4.37 -0.13 21.22
N ALA A 21 4.05 -1.23 21.89
CA ALA A 21 3.76 -1.27 23.33
C ALA A 21 4.97 -0.92 24.23
N GLN A 22 6.21 -0.96 23.73
CA GLN A 22 7.40 -0.64 24.54
C GLN A 22 7.63 0.87 24.68
N PHE A 23 7.18 1.67 23.73
CA PHE A 23 7.44 3.11 23.72
C PHE A 23 6.28 3.93 24.26
N ALA A 24 5.11 3.31 24.45
CA ALA A 24 3.93 4.01 24.87
C ALA A 24 2.88 3.05 25.45
N SER A 25 3.00 2.82 26.76
CA SER A 25 2.03 2.05 27.55
C SER A 25 0.74 2.84 27.75
N SER A 26 -0.39 2.14 27.92
CA SER A 26 -1.62 2.80 28.37
C SER A 26 -1.42 3.43 29.75
N LYS A 27 -2.17 4.51 30.03
CA LYS A 27 -2.05 5.29 31.28
C LYS A 27 -2.13 4.40 32.53
N ASP A 28 -3.01 3.40 32.51
CA ASP A 28 -3.28 2.50 33.63
C ASP A 28 -2.20 1.43 33.83
N LYS A 29 -1.34 1.23 32.83
CA LYS A 29 -0.21 0.30 32.85
C LYS A 29 1.14 1.01 32.96
N ASP A 30 1.12 2.34 33.16
CA ASP A 30 2.33 3.13 33.32
C ASP A 30 2.96 2.89 34.70
N LEU A 31 4.28 2.70 34.75
CA LEU A 31 5.01 2.47 36.00
C LEU A 31 5.02 3.71 36.91
N SER A 32 4.76 4.89 36.36
CA SER A 32 4.68 6.14 37.09
C SER A 32 3.27 6.37 37.64
N GLY A 33 3.12 6.25 38.96
CA GLY A 33 1.87 6.60 39.64
C GLY A 33 1.38 8.03 39.38
N ARG A 34 2.26 8.95 38.93
CA ARG A 34 1.88 10.31 38.51
C ARG A 34 1.16 10.33 37.16
N VAL A 35 1.53 9.45 36.24
CA VAL A 35 0.82 9.27 34.97
C VAL A 35 -0.53 8.62 35.23
N VAL A 36 -0.56 7.55 36.04
CA VAL A 36 -1.80 6.86 36.46
C VAL A 36 -2.78 7.84 37.14
N ALA A 37 -2.30 8.65 38.08
CA ALA A 37 -3.11 9.66 38.78
C ALA A 37 -3.52 10.86 37.91
N GLY A 38 -3.11 10.93 36.63
CA GLY A 38 -3.43 12.02 35.71
C GLY A 38 -2.69 13.33 35.98
N MET A 39 -1.67 13.31 36.85
CA MET A 39 -0.84 14.48 37.13
C MET A 39 0.17 14.78 36.00
N LEU A 40 0.48 13.79 35.16
CA LEU A 40 1.32 13.93 33.97
C LEU A 40 0.62 13.31 32.76
N LEU A 41 0.70 13.99 31.61
CA LEU A 41 0.20 13.50 30.33
C LEU A 41 1.33 12.79 29.56
N LEU A 42 1.03 11.63 28.97
CA LEU A 42 1.92 10.98 28.02
C LEU A 42 2.01 11.84 26.76
N ILE A 43 3.23 12.04 26.26
CA ILE A 43 3.45 12.67 24.96
C ILE A 43 3.05 11.64 23.91
N ALA A 44 2.13 12.00 23.02
CA ALA A 44 1.77 11.14 21.90
C ALA A 44 3.02 10.82 21.05
N PRO A 45 3.21 9.57 20.60
CA PRO A 45 4.32 9.24 19.71
C PRO A 45 4.21 10.04 18.41
N TYR A 46 5.36 10.33 17.81
CA TYR A 46 5.40 10.80 16.42
C TYR A 46 5.16 9.58 15.54
N THR A 47 3.97 9.52 14.95
CA THR A 47 3.48 8.32 14.24
C THR A 47 3.74 8.38 12.74
N ASP A 48 3.87 9.60 12.19
CA ASP A 48 4.04 9.82 10.75
C ASP A 48 5.24 10.73 10.46
N LEU A 49 6.03 10.33 9.46
CA LEU A 49 7.07 11.15 8.82
C LEU A 49 6.55 11.47 7.42
N SER A 50 6.57 12.75 7.03
CA SER A 50 5.96 13.16 5.76
C SER A 50 6.47 12.33 4.58
N PHE A 51 5.57 11.96 3.68
CA PHE A 51 5.86 11.25 2.44
C PHE A 51 6.52 12.18 1.41
N ASP A 52 7.18 11.57 0.41
CA ASP A 52 7.69 12.23 -0.79
C ASP A 52 8.75 13.31 -0.53
N GLN A 53 9.42 13.29 0.64
CA GLN A 53 10.51 14.22 0.96
C GLN A 53 11.67 14.16 -0.04
N LEU A 54 11.89 12.98 -0.65
CA LEU A 54 12.93 12.74 -1.64
C LEU A 54 12.38 12.64 -3.06
N ALA A 55 11.07 12.84 -3.27
CA ALA A 55 10.45 12.64 -4.57
C ALA A 55 11.05 13.57 -5.62
N LYS A 56 11.41 12.99 -6.77
CA LYS A 56 12.06 13.71 -7.86
C LYS A 56 11.00 14.48 -8.64
N LYS A 57 11.22 15.79 -8.78
CA LYS A 57 10.34 16.65 -9.59
C LYS A 57 10.42 16.23 -11.04
N ILE A 58 9.27 16.16 -11.69
CA ILE A 58 9.16 15.88 -13.11
C ILE A 58 9.43 17.19 -13.87
N ALA A 59 10.35 17.15 -14.83
CA ALA A 59 10.55 18.27 -15.75
C ALA A 59 9.40 18.30 -16.76
N HIS A 60 8.72 19.44 -16.89
CA HIS A 60 7.66 19.65 -17.87
C HIS A 60 8.20 20.17 -19.20
N ASP A 61 9.35 19.66 -19.64
CA ASP A 61 10.03 20.06 -20.87
C ASP A 61 9.72 19.15 -22.07
N GLY A 62 8.91 18.11 -21.86
CA GLY A 62 8.53 17.14 -22.88
C GLY A 62 9.53 16.00 -23.08
N ASN A 63 10.66 15.98 -22.36
CA ASN A 63 11.68 14.93 -22.47
C ASN A 63 11.46 13.77 -21.49
N PHE A 64 10.58 13.93 -20.50
CA PHE A 64 10.32 12.94 -19.47
C PHE A 64 9.38 11.84 -19.98
N THR A 65 9.85 10.59 -20.00
CA THR A 65 9.13 9.44 -20.56
C THR A 65 8.45 8.59 -19.47
N LEU A 66 7.62 7.62 -19.89
CA LEU A 66 7.08 6.61 -18.98
C LEU A 66 8.18 5.69 -18.44
N ASP A 67 9.26 5.46 -19.18
CA ASP A 67 10.39 4.68 -18.68
C ASP A 67 11.12 5.42 -17.56
N ASP A 68 11.21 6.75 -17.65
CA ASP A 68 11.80 7.57 -16.59
C ASP A 68 10.95 7.54 -15.32
N ILE A 69 9.62 7.69 -15.45
CA ILE A 69 8.70 7.72 -14.30
C ILE A 69 8.62 6.37 -13.58
N THR A 70 8.76 5.26 -14.33
CA THR A 70 8.78 3.91 -13.75
C THR A 70 10.20 3.40 -13.51
N SER A 71 11.23 4.24 -13.66
CA SER A 71 12.59 3.80 -13.34
C SER A 71 12.71 3.52 -11.84
N ASP A 72 13.51 2.51 -11.45
CA ASP A 72 13.86 2.23 -10.05
C ASP A 72 14.31 3.48 -9.30
N ASN A 73 15.08 4.32 -9.99
CA ASN A 73 15.55 5.60 -9.48
C ASN A 73 14.41 6.57 -9.17
N HIS A 74 13.33 6.59 -9.95
CA HIS A 74 12.18 7.47 -9.68
C HIS A 74 11.28 6.85 -8.61
N ILE A 75 10.87 5.59 -8.79
CA ILE A 75 9.91 4.93 -7.90
C ILE A 75 10.45 4.73 -6.47
N ALA A 76 11.77 4.56 -6.29
CA ALA A 76 12.37 4.44 -4.95
C ALA A 76 12.32 5.75 -4.15
N HIS A 77 12.17 6.89 -4.83
CA HIS A 77 12.16 8.22 -4.21
C HIS A 77 10.75 8.71 -3.89
N TYR A 78 9.71 8.04 -4.41
CA TYR A 78 8.33 8.27 -4.01
C TYR A 78 8.01 7.45 -2.77
N GLY A 79 7.28 8.08 -1.86
CA GLY A 79 6.84 7.47 -0.63
C GLY A 79 7.75 7.78 0.56
N CYS A 80 8.08 6.73 1.31
CA CYS A 80 8.93 6.79 2.48
C CYS A 80 10.40 7.06 2.07
N PRO A 81 11.09 8.00 2.73
CA PRO A 81 12.45 8.39 2.36
C PRO A 81 13.49 7.28 2.50
N MET A 82 13.17 6.17 3.20
CA MET A 82 14.08 5.04 3.42
C MET A 82 14.63 4.48 2.09
N CYS A 83 13.78 4.30 1.09
CA CYS A 83 14.16 3.67 -0.17
C CYS A 83 14.97 4.63 -1.04
N GLY A 84 14.57 5.91 -1.11
CA GLY A 84 15.28 6.94 -1.86
C GLY A 84 16.68 7.18 -1.29
N ALA A 85 16.80 7.33 0.03
CA ALA A 85 18.08 7.48 0.70
C ALA A 85 18.98 6.25 0.47
N ARG A 86 18.43 5.02 0.58
CA ARG A 86 19.17 3.81 0.26
C ARG A 86 19.67 3.83 -1.18
N PHE A 87 18.83 4.25 -2.12
CA PHE A 87 19.18 4.31 -3.54
C PHE A 87 20.31 5.32 -3.78
N ASP A 88 20.25 6.53 -3.23
CA ASP A 88 21.24 7.58 -3.48
C ASP A 88 22.65 7.21 -2.97
N PHE A 89 22.74 6.54 -1.82
CA PHE A 89 24.02 6.14 -1.21
C PHE A 89 24.45 4.70 -1.52
N ALA A 90 23.71 3.99 -2.38
CA ALA A 90 23.99 2.61 -2.76
C ALA A 90 25.02 2.49 -3.90
N SER A 91 25.77 1.37 -3.89
CA SER A 91 26.50 0.90 -5.07
C SER A 91 25.54 0.47 -6.18
N SER A 92 26.07 0.29 -7.40
CA SER A 92 25.28 -0.20 -8.55
C SER A 92 24.57 -1.52 -8.24
N GLU A 93 25.23 -2.47 -7.56
CA GLU A 93 24.63 -3.77 -7.25
C GLU A 93 23.45 -3.64 -6.28
N ILE A 94 23.52 -2.69 -5.34
CA ILE A 94 22.44 -2.45 -4.38
C ILE A 94 21.26 -1.72 -5.05
N LYS A 95 21.54 -0.82 -6.00
CA LYS A 95 20.50 -0.16 -6.80
C LYS A 95 19.70 -1.17 -7.62
N ASP A 96 20.38 -2.13 -8.25
CA ASP A 96 19.73 -3.15 -9.07
C ASP A 96 18.81 -4.10 -8.26
N THR A 97 19.06 -4.22 -6.95
CA THR A 97 18.33 -5.10 -6.03
C THR A 97 17.30 -4.34 -5.18
N ILE A 98 16.97 -3.09 -5.53
CA ILE A 98 16.08 -2.24 -4.72
C ILE A 98 14.66 -2.81 -4.59
N ILE A 99 14.13 -3.46 -5.63
CA ILE A 99 12.83 -4.17 -5.57
C ILE A 99 12.92 -5.36 -4.61
N GLN A 100 14.02 -6.11 -4.64
CA GLN A 100 14.23 -7.24 -3.73
C GLN A 100 14.31 -6.78 -2.27
N PHE A 101 14.95 -5.64 -2.04
CA PHE A 101 14.94 -4.98 -0.73
C PHE A 101 13.51 -4.59 -0.31
N GLY A 102 12.70 -4.05 -1.24
CA GLY A 102 11.29 -3.76 -0.99
C GLY A 102 10.49 -5.01 -0.61
N ALA A 103 10.69 -6.12 -1.33
CA ALA A 103 10.04 -7.40 -1.03
C ALA A 103 10.45 -7.91 0.36
N MET A 104 11.74 -7.88 0.68
CA MET A 104 12.24 -8.25 2.01
C MET A 104 11.59 -7.40 3.12
N LYS A 105 11.40 -6.10 2.88
CA LYS A 105 10.74 -5.21 3.84
C LYS A 105 9.24 -5.50 3.99
N LEU A 106 8.52 -5.77 2.91
CA LEU A 106 7.13 -6.22 2.95
C LEU A 106 6.97 -7.55 3.70
N LEU A 107 7.99 -8.41 3.70
CA LEU A 107 7.95 -9.74 4.30
C LEU A 107 8.44 -9.81 5.75
N GLY A 108 8.65 -8.68 6.44
CA GLY A 108 9.13 -8.70 7.83
C GLY A 108 10.64 -8.78 7.96
N GLY A 109 11.40 -8.39 6.93
CA GLY A 109 12.86 -8.50 6.91
C GLY A 109 13.38 -9.86 6.46
N VAL A 110 12.50 -10.76 6.00
CA VAL A 110 12.87 -12.08 5.49
C VAL A 110 13.09 -11.99 3.98
N PRO A 111 14.23 -12.47 3.45
CA PRO A 111 14.44 -12.54 2.01
C PRO A 111 13.35 -13.36 1.32
N TYR A 112 12.87 -12.88 0.17
CA TYR A 112 11.90 -13.62 -0.62
C TYR A 112 12.57 -14.86 -1.25
N SER A 113 11.96 -16.04 -1.06
CA SER A 113 12.54 -17.33 -1.44
C SER A 113 11.55 -18.27 -2.13
N HIS A 114 10.56 -17.75 -2.85
CA HIS A 114 9.56 -18.54 -3.59
C HIS A 114 8.83 -19.60 -2.74
N GLN A 115 8.60 -19.26 -1.47
CA GLN A 115 7.93 -20.13 -0.50
C GLN A 115 6.54 -19.59 -0.15
N SER A 116 5.67 -20.49 0.31
CA SER A 116 4.34 -20.12 0.79
C SER A 116 4.44 -19.06 1.89
N LEU A 117 3.73 -17.94 1.69
CA LEU A 117 3.70 -16.84 2.63
C LEU A 117 2.75 -17.14 3.79
N ASN A 118 3.06 -16.57 4.95
CA ASN A 118 2.09 -16.55 6.04
C ASN A 118 0.96 -15.53 5.77
N ASN A 119 -0.07 -15.54 6.62
CA ASN A 119 -1.24 -14.67 6.43
C ASN A 119 -0.91 -13.17 6.51
N HIS A 120 0.04 -12.77 7.36
CA HIS A 120 0.44 -11.37 7.54
C HIS A 120 1.28 -10.88 6.35
N GLN A 121 2.17 -11.71 5.82
CA GLN A 121 2.92 -11.45 4.59
C GLN A 121 2.01 -11.37 3.37
N THR A 122 1.02 -12.26 3.30
CA THR A 122 -0.01 -12.25 2.24
C THR A 122 -0.84 -10.97 2.29
N LEU A 123 -1.27 -10.55 3.48
CA LEU A 123 -1.97 -9.29 3.68
C LEU A 123 -1.11 -8.10 3.26
N ALA A 124 0.17 -8.06 3.66
CA ALA A 124 1.10 -7.00 3.32
C ALA A 124 1.22 -6.78 1.81
N CYS A 125 1.38 -7.87 1.05
CA CYS A 125 1.48 -7.80 -0.40
C CYS A 125 0.19 -7.26 -1.03
N LEU A 126 -0.98 -7.75 -0.58
CA LEU A 126 -2.27 -7.27 -1.09
C LEU A 126 -2.54 -5.82 -0.69
N ALA A 127 -2.20 -5.41 0.53
CA ALA A 127 -2.44 -4.06 1.04
C ALA A 127 -1.59 -2.99 0.33
N GLN A 128 -0.49 -3.39 -0.30
CA GLN A 128 0.31 -2.50 -1.13
C GLN A 128 -0.31 -2.24 -2.51
N ARG A 129 -1.17 -3.16 -2.95
CA ARG A 129 -1.81 -3.17 -4.28
C ARG A 129 -3.27 -2.74 -4.23
N LEU A 130 -3.90 -2.89 -3.06
CA LEU A 130 -5.31 -2.66 -2.81
C LEU A 130 -5.46 -1.80 -1.54
N PRO A 131 -6.43 -0.86 -1.48
CA PRO A 131 -6.65 -0.02 -0.32
C PRO A 131 -7.35 -0.80 0.82
N ILE A 132 -6.58 -1.67 1.49
CA ILE A 132 -7.09 -2.51 2.57
C ILE A 132 -6.99 -1.76 3.91
N GLU A 133 -8.16 -1.42 4.45
CA GLU A 133 -8.31 -0.73 5.73
C GLU A 133 -8.81 -1.66 6.84
N PHE A 134 -8.17 -1.56 8.00
CA PHE A 134 -8.63 -2.24 9.20
C PHE A 134 -9.83 -1.54 9.83
N HIS A 135 -10.64 -2.33 10.51
CA HIS A 135 -11.75 -1.94 11.37
C HIS A 135 -11.68 -2.76 12.67
N SER A 136 -10.55 -2.62 13.37
CA SER A 136 -10.26 -3.35 14.59
C SER A 136 -11.08 -2.82 15.76
N THR A 137 -11.96 -3.64 16.34
CA THR A 137 -12.79 -3.28 17.51
C THR A 137 -12.44 -4.06 18.77
N THR A 138 -11.56 -5.06 18.65
CA THR A 138 -11.12 -5.91 19.76
C THR A 138 -9.60 -5.92 19.87
N TYR A 139 -9.10 -6.19 21.07
CA TYR A 139 -7.66 -6.26 21.35
C TYR A 139 -6.91 -7.26 20.45
N PHE A 140 -7.53 -8.42 20.17
CA PHE A 140 -6.95 -9.42 19.27
C PHE A 140 -6.77 -8.86 17.85
N GLN A 141 -7.77 -8.18 17.32
CA GLN A 141 -7.71 -7.59 15.98
C GLN A 141 -6.69 -6.45 15.92
N GLN A 142 -6.64 -5.63 16.98
CA GLN A 142 -5.61 -4.60 17.12
C GLN A 142 -4.20 -5.19 17.12
N SER A 143 -3.99 -6.35 17.72
CA SER A 143 -2.68 -7.01 17.69
C SER A 143 -2.24 -7.42 16.28
N GLN A 144 -3.18 -7.84 15.43
CA GLN A 144 -2.89 -8.18 14.03
C GLN A 144 -2.55 -6.92 13.21
N GLU A 145 -3.25 -5.82 13.47
CA GLU A 145 -2.99 -4.52 12.86
C GLU A 145 -1.63 -3.95 13.30
N MET A 146 -1.27 -4.10 14.58
CA MET A 146 0.05 -3.73 15.09
C MET A 146 1.17 -4.55 14.44
N GLU A 147 0.98 -5.86 14.22
CA GLU A 147 1.96 -6.69 13.52
C GLU A 147 2.22 -6.19 12.09
N GLN A 148 1.18 -5.68 11.40
CA GLN A 148 1.35 -5.09 10.07
C GLN A 148 2.23 -3.82 10.11
N ILE A 149 2.17 -3.05 11.19
CA ILE A 149 3.01 -1.85 11.36
C ILE A 149 4.44 -2.23 11.71
N GLU A 150 4.61 -3.16 12.66
CA GLU A 150 5.92 -3.56 13.17
C GLU A 150 6.75 -4.30 12.11
N GLY A 151 6.10 -5.09 11.24
CA GLY A 151 6.80 -5.97 10.30
C GLY A 151 6.54 -5.71 8.82
N HIS A 152 5.47 -5.01 8.45
CA HIS A 152 4.95 -5.09 7.07
C HIS A 152 4.69 -3.74 6.41
N LEU A 153 5.45 -2.70 6.80
CA LEU A 153 5.40 -1.35 6.21
C LEU A 153 4.05 -0.63 6.31
N ARG A 154 3.11 -1.15 7.10
CA ARG A 154 1.88 -0.42 7.37
C ARG A 154 2.20 0.79 8.25
N VAL A 155 1.61 1.93 7.94
CA VAL A 155 1.89 3.18 8.65
C VAL A 155 0.78 3.44 9.65
N CYS A 156 1.20 3.73 10.88
CA CYS A 156 0.32 4.25 11.91
C CYS A 156 0.14 5.75 11.70
N LEU A 157 -1.05 6.22 11.37
CA LEU A 157 -1.32 7.65 11.23
C LEU A 157 -1.60 8.31 12.58
N LYS A 158 -2.38 7.64 13.42
CA LYS A 158 -2.81 8.18 14.70
C LYS A 158 -2.97 7.06 15.72
N ILE A 159 -2.62 7.38 16.96
CA ILE A 159 -2.93 6.55 18.13
C ILE A 159 -3.67 7.44 19.12
N ASP A 160 -4.83 6.97 19.60
CA ASP A 160 -5.58 7.71 20.62
C ASP A 160 -4.89 7.63 21.99
N ALA A 161 -5.17 8.62 22.84
CA ALA A 161 -4.60 8.69 24.19
C ALA A 161 -4.98 7.43 24.97
N GLY A 162 -3.97 6.60 25.31
CA GLY A 162 -4.18 5.33 26.00
C GLY A 162 -4.06 4.07 25.14
N PHE A 163 -3.78 4.18 23.83
CA PHE A 163 -3.60 3.04 22.91
C PHE A 163 -4.85 2.17 22.74
N GLU A 164 -6.03 2.74 22.99
CA GLU A 164 -7.30 2.03 22.86
C GLU A 164 -7.77 1.91 21.41
N SER A 165 -7.33 2.82 20.55
CA SER A 165 -7.64 2.84 19.13
C SER A 165 -6.44 3.35 18.33
N MET A 166 -6.33 2.85 17.10
CA MET A 166 -5.28 3.22 16.16
C MET A 166 -5.89 3.40 14.77
N GLN A 167 -5.40 4.39 14.04
CA GLN A 167 -5.71 4.56 12.64
C GLN A 167 -4.45 4.26 11.84
N THR A 168 -4.56 3.28 10.93
CA THR A 168 -3.43 2.82 10.13
C THR A 168 -3.79 2.77 8.65
N VAL A 169 -2.79 2.94 7.80
CA VAL A 169 -2.93 2.84 6.35
C VAL A 169 -1.78 2.06 5.74
N SER A 170 -2.04 1.41 4.61
CA SER A 170 -0.97 0.87 3.76
C SER A 170 -0.77 1.88 2.63
N PRO A 171 0.27 2.73 2.69
CA PRO A 171 0.48 3.74 1.67
C PRO A 171 0.87 3.06 0.35
N SER A 172 0.24 3.45 -0.76
CA SER A 172 0.58 2.94 -2.09
C SER A 172 1.87 3.56 -2.63
N GLU A 173 2.99 3.21 -2.03
CA GLU A 173 4.34 3.55 -2.51
C GLU A 173 4.69 2.71 -3.77
N PRO A 174 5.11 3.35 -4.88
CA PRO A 174 5.37 2.67 -6.15
C PRO A 174 6.37 1.52 -6.06
N LEU A 175 7.51 1.72 -5.37
CA LEU A 175 8.54 0.68 -5.22
C LEU A 175 8.00 -0.57 -4.51
N PHE A 176 7.25 -0.38 -3.41
CA PHE A 176 6.67 -1.52 -2.69
C PHE A 176 5.52 -2.16 -3.50
N SER A 177 4.81 -1.41 -4.33
CA SER A 177 3.81 -1.97 -5.24
C SER A 177 4.45 -2.91 -6.28
N GLU A 178 5.61 -2.56 -6.82
CA GLU A 178 6.38 -3.44 -7.71
C GLU A 178 6.96 -4.66 -6.96
N ALA A 179 7.40 -4.48 -5.72
CA ALA A 179 7.84 -5.60 -4.88
C ALA A 179 6.69 -6.58 -4.56
N ALA A 180 5.50 -6.07 -4.25
CA ALA A 180 4.31 -6.89 -4.06
C ALA A 180 3.90 -7.60 -5.35
N TYR A 181 3.95 -6.91 -6.50
CA TYR A 181 3.78 -7.53 -7.81
C TYR A 181 4.73 -8.71 -8.00
N TRP A 182 6.03 -8.53 -7.74
CA TRP A 182 7.02 -9.61 -7.89
C TRP A 182 6.65 -10.85 -7.06
N ILE A 183 6.28 -10.67 -5.80
CA ILE A 183 5.86 -11.74 -4.90
C ILE A 183 4.56 -12.40 -5.41
N MET A 184 3.60 -11.61 -5.86
CA MET A 184 2.29 -12.08 -6.31
C MET A 184 2.31 -12.80 -7.66
N GLN A 185 3.40 -12.68 -8.43
CA GLN A 185 3.60 -13.40 -9.69
C GLN A 185 4.12 -14.84 -9.48
N ASP A 186 4.41 -15.22 -8.25
CA ASP A 186 4.82 -16.58 -7.94
C ASP A 186 3.68 -17.59 -8.12
N GLU A 187 4.00 -18.77 -8.66
CA GLU A 187 3.01 -19.83 -8.88
C GLU A 187 2.32 -20.29 -7.59
N THR A 188 2.97 -20.11 -6.44
CA THR A 188 2.40 -20.44 -5.13
C THR A 188 1.42 -19.39 -4.62
N PHE A 189 1.38 -18.20 -5.22
CA PHE A 189 0.52 -17.10 -4.79
C PHE A 189 -0.82 -17.09 -5.55
N ASP A 190 -1.85 -17.70 -4.96
CA ASP A 190 -3.23 -17.59 -5.45
C ASP A 190 -3.86 -16.30 -4.93
N ALA A 191 -3.86 -15.23 -5.75
CA ALA A 191 -4.32 -13.91 -5.34
C ALA A 191 -5.81 -13.86 -4.94
N VAL A 192 -6.66 -14.68 -5.56
CA VAL A 192 -8.09 -14.73 -5.23
C VAL A 192 -8.30 -15.42 -3.89
N ARG A 193 -7.59 -16.53 -3.66
CA ARG A 193 -7.61 -17.22 -2.36
C ARG A 193 -6.99 -16.38 -1.26
N ALA A 194 -5.92 -15.66 -1.55
CA ALA A 194 -5.28 -14.71 -0.66
C ALA A 194 -6.26 -13.61 -0.23
N LEU A 195 -6.96 -12.98 -1.18
CA LEU A 195 -7.96 -11.95 -0.86
C LEU A 195 -9.11 -12.53 -0.03
N LYS A 196 -9.61 -13.73 -0.38
CA LYS A 196 -10.65 -14.41 0.39
C LYS A 196 -10.20 -14.70 1.82
N MET A 197 -8.97 -15.19 2.01
CA MET A 197 -8.37 -15.44 3.31
C MET A 197 -8.29 -14.15 4.11
N VAL A 198 -7.78 -13.07 3.49
CA VAL A 198 -7.61 -11.77 4.15
C VAL A 198 -8.96 -11.21 4.62
N LEU A 199 -9.99 -11.22 3.76
CA LEU A 199 -11.34 -10.72 4.07
C LEU A 199 -12.10 -11.57 5.10
N GLY A 200 -11.63 -12.79 5.38
CA GLY A 200 -12.18 -13.69 6.38
C GLY A 200 -11.38 -13.76 7.68
N GLY A 201 -10.06 -13.49 7.63
CA GLY A 201 -9.12 -13.70 8.73
C GLY A 201 -8.69 -12.43 9.47
N PHE A 202 -8.90 -11.25 8.88
CA PHE A 202 -8.57 -9.96 9.49
C PHE A 202 -9.80 -9.08 9.68
N ALA A 203 -9.73 -8.15 10.62
CA ALA A 203 -10.77 -7.17 10.86
C ALA A 203 -10.77 -6.08 9.78
N ILE A 204 -11.25 -6.40 8.58
CA ILE A 204 -11.31 -5.48 7.45
C ILE A 204 -12.75 -5.04 7.20
N HIS A 205 -12.92 -3.81 6.72
CA HIS A 205 -14.24 -3.26 6.39
C HIS A 205 -14.96 -4.12 5.34
N LYS A 206 -16.05 -4.80 5.76
CA LYS A 206 -16.77 -5.76 4.91
C LYS A 206 -17.59 -5.08 3.79
N GLY A 207 -17.88 -3.78 3.93
CA GLY A 207 -18.62 -3.01 2.93
C GLY A 207 -17.90 -2.93 1.58
N ASN A 208 -16.57 -3.05 1.56
CA ASN A 208 -15.75 -2.78 0.39
C ASN A 208 -15.37 -4.07 -0.37
N ARG A 209 -15.97 -5.22 -0.04
CA ARG A 209 -15.58 -6.53 -0.61
C ARG A 209 -15.72 -6.58 -2.13
N GLY A 210 -16.79 -6.00 -2.67
CA GLY A 210 -17.01 -5.91 -4.11
C GLY A 210 -15.96 -5.04 -4.79
N GLU A 211 -15.68 -3.87 -4.22
CA GLU A 211 -14.69 -2.93 -4.72
C GLU A 211 -13.28 -3.54 -4.71
N LEU A 212 -12.88 -4.19 -3.61
CA LEU A 212 -11.59 -4.86 -3.49
C LEU A 212 -11.42 -6.02 -4.50
N LEU A 213 -12.50 -6.75 -4.79
CA LEU A 213 -12.48 -7.78 -5.83
C LEU A 213 -12.27 -7.17 -7.21
N VAL A 214 -12.97 -6.08 -7.53
CA VAL A 214 -12.80 -5.36 -8.81
C VAL A 214 -11.38 -4.80 -8.91
N MET A 215 -10.87 -4.17 -7.85
CA MET A 215 -9.49 -3.65 -7.84
C MET A 215 -8.46 -4.77 -8.01
N LEU A 216 -8.68 -5.96 -7.42
CA LEU A 216 -7.83 -7.12 -7.65
C LEU A 216 -7.85 -7.56 -9.12
N LEU A 217 -9.03 -7.60 -9.76
CA LEU A 217 -9.13 -7.91 -11.18
C LEU A 217 -8.36 -6.91 -12.05
N LEU A 218 -8.46 -5.61 -11.75
CA LEU A 218 -7.69 -4.57 -12.44
C LEU A 218 -6.17 -4.76 -12.23
N ALA A 219 -5.74 -5.04 -10.99
CA ALA A 219 -4.32 -5.29 -10.69
C ALA A 219 -3.79 -6.52 -11.46
N LEU A 220 -4.52 -7.63 -11.46
CA LEU A 220 -4.15 -8.85 -12.19
C LEU A 220 -4.12 -8.65 -13.71
N ALA A 221 -5.04 -7.86 -14.26
CA ALA A 221 -5.04 -7.50 -15.67
C ALA A 221 -3.80 -6.66 -16.04
N ARG A 222 -3.43 -5.68 -15.20
CA ARG A 222 -2.19 -4.92 -15.37
C ARG A 222 -0.97 -5.84 -15.32
N ASP A 223 -0.92 -6.74 -14.34
CA ASP A 223 0.22 -7.63 -14.13
C ASP A 223 0.42 -8.59 -15.29
N SER A 224 -0.69 -9.11 -15.83
CA SER A 224 -0.67 -9.91 -17.06
C SER A 224 -0.18 -9.09 -18.26
N ALA A 225 -0.53 -7.81 -18.33
CA ALA A 225 -0.16 -6.91 -19.42
C ALA A 225 1.31 -6.48 -19.42
N VAL A 226 1.94 -6.38 -18.25
CA VAL A 226 3.39 -6.09 -18.15
C VAL A 226 4.26 -7.35 -18.30
N GLY A 227 3.65 -8.54 -18.14
CA GLY A 227 4.31 -9.83 -18.28
C GLY A 227 4.94 -10.32 -16.98
N PRO A 228 5.72 -11.42 -17.01
CA PRO A 228 6.37 -11.96 -15.83
C PRO A 228 7.62 -11.14 -15.42
N PRO A 229 7.99 -11.16 -14.13
CA PRO A 229 9.17 -10.49 -13.62
C PRO A 229 10.44 -11.29 -13.96
N ASP A 230 11.56 -10.57 -14.06
CA ASP A 230 12.90 -11.16 -14.11
C ASP A 230 13.39 -11.62 -12.72
N ARG A 231 14.65 -12.07 -12.65
CA ARG A 231 15.29 -12.52 -11.39
C ARG A 231 15.42 -11.41 -10.33
N LEU A 232 15.29 -10.14 -10.71
CA LEU A 232 15.37 -8.98 -9.84
C LEU A 232 13.98 -8.43 -9.49
N GLY A 233 12.91 -9.08 -9.97
CA GLY A 233 11.54 -8.68 -9.72
C GLY A 233 10.98 -7.64 -10.68
N LYS A 234 11.65 -7.39 -11.82
CA LYS A 234 11.27 -6.36 -12.79
C LYS A 234 10.53 -6.97 -13.97
N PRO A 235 9.35 -6.47 -14.36
CA PRO A 235 8.79 -6.81 -15.66
C PRO A 235 9.65 -6.23 -16.78
N LYS A 236 9.44 -6.69 -18.02
CA LYS A 236 10.12 -6.13 -19.20
C LYS A 236 9.86 -4.62 -19.36
N GLN A 237 8.67 -4.18 -18.97
CA GLN A 237 8.23 -2.79 -18.91
C GLN A 237 7.30 -2.63 -17.71
N GLN A 238 7.45 -1.57 -16.91
CA GLN A 238 6.61 -1.35 -15.72
C GLN A 238 5.34 -0.55 -16.03
N TRP A 239 5.21 -0.03 -17.24
CA TRP A 239 4.00 0.61 -17.75
C TRP A 239 3.36 -0.27 -18.83
N THR A 240 2.07 -0.08 -19.08
CA THR A 240 1.35 -0.76 -20.15
C THR A 240 0.43 0.19 -20.89
N SER A 241 0.16 -0.12 -22.15
CA SER A 241 -0.84 0.62 -22.91
C SER A 241 -2.24 0.29 -22.40
N VAL A 242 -3.15 1.27 -22.46
CA VAL A 242 -4.57 1.07 -22.13
C VAL A 242 -5.18 -0.08 -22.95
N THR A 243 -4.73 -0.23 -24.19
CA THR A 243 -5.19 -1.28 -25.10
C THR A 243 -4.76 -2.66 -24.62
N SER A 244 -3.48 -2.82 -24.24
CA SER A 244 -2.98 -4.09 -23.71
C SER A 244 -3.65 -4.43 -22.38
N PHE A 245 -3.80 -3.45 -21.50
CA PHE A 245 -4.55 -3.61 -20.25
C PHE A 245 -5.97 -4.16 -20.48
N PHE A 246 -6.74 -3.58 -21.40
CA PHE A 246 -8.09 -4.06 -21.70
C PHE A 246 -8.12 -5.41 -22.41
N GLU A 247 -7.13 -5.72 -23.25
CA GLU A 247 -6.98 -7.05 -23.85
C GLU A 247 -6.90 -8.13 -22.75
N PHE A 248 -6.10 -7.90 -21.71
CA PHE A 248 -5.99 -8.82 -20.57
C PHE A 248 -7.20 -8.78 -19.62
N LEU A 249 -7.80 -7.61 -19.37
CA LEU A 249 -8.96 -7.49 -18.48
C LEU A 249 -10.17 -8.25 -19.02
N PHE A 250 -10.44 -8.13 -20.32
CA PHE A 250 -11.63 -8.71 -20.97
C PHE A 250 -11.34 -10.01 -21.71
N HIS A 251 -10.11 -10.53 -21.67
CA HIS A 251 -9.68 -11.70 -22.43
C HIS A 251 -9.97 -11.56 -23.93
N ALA A 252 -9.60 -10.41 -24.52
CA ALA A 252 -9.77 -10.18 -25.95
C ALA A 252 -8.96 -11.22 -26.73
N PRO A 253 -9.55 -11.90 -27.73
CA PRO A 253 -8.84 -12.94 -28.47
C PRO A 253 -7.63 -12.37 -29.22
N PRO A 254 -6.58 -13.18 -29.47
CA PRO A 254 -5.40 -12.75 -30.21
C PRO A 254 -5.75 -12.10 -31.55
N ARG A 255 -4.94 -11.10 -31.95
CA ARG A 255 -5.07 -10.35 -33.21
C ARG A 255 -4.97 -11.30 -34.41
N GLY A 256 -6.11 -11.86 -34.81
CA GLY A 256 -6.23 -12.92 -35.81
C GLY A 256 -7.65 -13.53 -35.88
N HIS A 257 -8.42 -13.46 -34.79
CA HIS A 257 -9.83 -13.85 -34.73
C HIS A 257 -10.78 -12.64 -34.57
N ALA A 258 -10.39 -11.49 -35.10
CA ALA A 258 -11.07 -10.20 -34.92
C ALA A 258 -12.44 -10.09 -35.64
N SER A 259 -12.84 -11.06 -36.46
CA SER A 259 -14.08 -10.97 -37.26
C SER A 259 -15.36 -11.18 -36.45
N ASN A 260 -15.29 -11.81 -35.27
CA ASN A 260 -16.48 -12.18 -34.49
C ASN A 260 -16.67 -11.35 -33.21
N TYR A 261 -15.78 -10.40 -32.91
CA TYR A 261 -15.84 -9.61 -31.68
C TYR A 261 -15.86 -8.11 -31.98
N PRO A 262 -16.79 -7.34 -31.37
CA PRO A 262 -16.80 -5.90 -31.53
C PRO A 262 -15.49 -5.30 -31.01
N SER A 263 -14.73 -4.70 -31.92
CA SER A 263 -13.53 -3.94 -31.57
C SER A 263 -13.92 -2.73 -30.71
N ILE A 264 -13.22 -2.51 -29.59
CA ILE A 264 -13.40 -1.32 -28.75
C ILE A 264 -13.17 -0.02 -29.55
N PHE A 265 -12.32 -0.06 -30.59
CA PHE A 265 -12.09 1.07 -31.48
C PHE A 265 -13.23 1.33 -32.46
N ASN A 266 -14.09 0.33 -32.69
CA ASN A 266 -15.27 0.40 -33.55
C ASN A 266 -16.58 0.46 -32.74
N ALA A 267 -16.50 0.41 -31.42
CA ALA A 267 -17.65 0.51 -30.55
C ALA A 267 -18.22 1.93 -30.66
N LYS A 268 -19.40 2.04 -31.30
CA LYS A 268 -20.17 3.28 -31.24
C LYS A 268 -20.64 3.43 -29.79
N GLY A 269 -20.18 4.48 -29.11
CA GLY A 269 -20.61 4.79 -27.75
C GLY A 269 -22.14 4.79 -27.68
N TYR A 270 -22.69 4.08 -26.70
CA TYR A 270 -24.12 4.05 -26.48
C TYR A 270 -24.52 5.27 -25.65
N MET A 271 -25.20 6.23 -26.27
CA MET A 271 -25.87 7.31 -25.55
C MET A 271 -27.08 6.68 -24.84
N VAL A 272 -27.01 6.57 -23.51
CA VAL A 272 -28.18 6.20 -22.72
C VAL A 272 -29.18 7.34 -22.83
N ALA A 273 -30.22 7.14 -23.64
CA ALA A 273 -31.37 8.05 -23.63
C ALA A 273 -31.98 7.99 -22.23
N SER A 274 -32.15 9.15 -21.61
CA SER A 274 -32.81 9.30 -20.31
C SER A 274 -34.31 9.07 -20.45
N GLU A 275 -34.72 7.83 -20.71
CA GLU A 275 -36.13 7.43 -20.65
C GLU A 275 -36.28 6.41 -19.54
N GLY A 276 -36.56 6.93 -18.34
CA GLY A 276 -36.74 6.11 -17.15
C GLY A 276 -36.67 6.86 -15.83
N VAL A 277 -37.17 8.10 -15.76
CA VAL A 277 -37.49 8.70 -14.47
C VAL A 277 -38.76 8.01 -13.96
N SER A 278 -38.61 7.03 -13.07
CA SER A 278 -39.68 6.62 -12.15
C SER A 278 -39.14 6.59 -10.73
N SER A 279 -39.29 7.75 -10.09
CA SER A 279 -39.72 7.89 -8.69
C SER A 279 -39.06 7.01 -7.63
N TYR A 280 -37.88 7.41 -7.14
CA TYR A 280 -37.52 7.35 -5.71
C TYR A 280 -36.44 8.39 -5.40
N GLY A 281 -36.79 9.67 -5.55
CA GLY A 281 -35.99 10.78 -5.06
C GLY A 281 -36.55 11.27 -3.72
N LYS A 282 -35.92 10.89 -2.60
CA LYS A 282 -36.02 11.68 -1.36
C LYS A 282 -35.14 12.90 -1.54
N THR A 283 -35.75 14.05 -1.76
CA THR A 283 -35.09 15.35 -1.85
C THR A 283 -34.57 15.75 -0.47
N PHE A 284 -33.25 15.68 -0.28
CA PHE A 284 -32.57 16.50 0.73
C PHE A 284 -32.37 17.89 0.13
N HIS A 285 -33.18 18.85 0.54
CA HIS A 285 -32.91 20.26 0.31
C HIS A 285 -32.01 20.77 1.44
N ALA A 286 -30.77 21.10 1.09
CA ALA A 286 -29.94 22.02 1.86
C ALA A 286 -29.11 22.85 0.90
N GLN A 287 -29.37 24.15 0.85
CA GLN A 287 -28.41 25.24 0.69
C GLN A 287 -29.18 26.56 0.92
N LEU A 288 -28.91 27.24 2.03
CA LEU A 288 -27.95 28.34 2.13
C LEU A 288 -28.40 29.58 1.37
N GLY A 289 -29.07 30.45 2.13
CA GLY A 289 -29.32 31.87 1.94
C GLY A 289 -29.60 32.44 3.32
#